data_AF-A0A820FZ44-F1
#
_entry.id   AF-A0A820FZ44-F1
#
_cell.length_a   1.000
_cell.length_b   1.000
_cell.length_c   1.000
_cell.angle_alpha   90.00
_cell.angle_beta   90.00
_cell.angle_gamma   90.00
#
_symmetry.space_group_name_H-M   'P 1'
#
loop_
_entity.id
_entity.type
_entity.pdbx_description
1 polymer ?
#
loop_
_entity_poly.entity_id
_entity_poly.type
_entity_poly.pdbx_seq_one_letter_code
_entity_poly.pdbx_strand_id
1 'polypeptide(L)'
;VQTHSRDHSISCLKFHNTICRFGFPRPVARRTFICEPFKPENDQCKERVQRAKTIVKEMNATINVLEKEKALLWSDFDSLLCKYNWTYDDYEWSLTVVHRRPTLIHKREPNARCINHSTMRNY
;
A
#
# COMPACT_ATOMS: atom_id res chain seq x y z
N VAL A 1 20.41 -4.39 -4.29
CA VAL A 1 18.98 -4.25 -3.92
C VAL A 1 18.24 -5.47 -4.46
N GLN A 2 17.46 -6.18 -3.63
CA GLN A 2 16.72 -7.37 -4.09
C GLN A 2 15.29 -6.99 -4.48
N THR A 3 14.85 -7.37 -5.69
CA THR A 3 13.47 -7.15 -6.14
C THR A 3 12.63 -8.38 -5.83
N HIS A 4 11.50 -8.19 -5.16
CA HIS A 4 10.51 -9.23 -4.92
C HIS A 4 9.69 -9.46 -6.20
N SER A 5 9.54 -10.72 -6.61
CA SER A 5 8.76 -11.07 -7.80
C SER A 5 7.32 -10.59 -7.68
N ARG A 6 6.78 -10.04 -8.77
CA ARG A 6 5.35 -9.71 -8.89
C ARG A 6 4.50 -10.97 -9.09
N ASP A 7 5.09 -12.00 -9.69
CA ASP A 7 4.47 -13.31 -9.85
C ASP A 7 4.78 -14.14 -8.60
N HIS A 8 3.78 -14.24 -7.72
CA HIS A 8 3.91 -14.93 -6.45
C HIS A 8 3.74 -16.43 -6.63
N SER A 9 4.74 -17.20 -6.22
CA SER A 9 4.61 -18.67 -6.07
C SER A 9 3.67 -19.02 -4.92
N ILE A 10 3.18 -20.27 -4.92
CA ILE A 10 2.34 -20.81 -3.82
C ILE A 10 3.04 -20.64 -2.46
N SER A 11 4.35 -20.91 -2.39
CA SER A 11 5.16 -20.73 -1.17
C SER A 11 5.32 -19.27 -0.73
N CYS A 12 5.19 -18.32 -1.66
CA CYS A 12 5.24 -16.90 -1.36
C CYS A 12 3.93 -16.38 -0.76
N LEU A 13 2.82 -17.07 -0.98
CA LEU A 13 1.50 -16.61 -0.57
C LEU A 13 1.12 -17.18 0.81
N LYS A 14 0.23 -16.47 1.50
CA LYS A 14 -0.39 -16.83 2.77
C LYS A 14 -1.90 -16.62 2.64
N PHE A 15 -2.67 -17.26 3.54
CA PHE A 15 -4.13 -17.18 3.62
C PHE A 15 -4.80 -17.55 2.30
N HIS A 16 -4.94 -18.87 2.06
CA HIS A 16 -5.59 -19.40 0.85
C HIS A 16 -5.01 -18.85 -0.46
N ASN A 17 -3.69 -18.63 -0.51
CA ASN A 17 -2.98 -18.10 -1.67
C ASN A 17 -3.42 -16.69 -2.12
N THR A 18 -3.90 -15.85 -1.21
CA THR A 18 -4.44 -14.52 -1.58
C THR A 18 -3.52 -13.35 -1.26
N ILE A 19 -2.61 -13.50 -0.28
CA ILE A 19 -1.78 -12.38 0.21
C ILE A 19 -0.30 -12.80 0.20
N CYS A 20 0.59 -11.92 -0.24
CA CYS A 20 2.03 -12.16 -0.11
C CYS A 20 2.44 -12.28 1.36
N ARG A 21 3.14 -13.37 1.71
CA ARG A 21 3.69 -13.62 3.05
C ARG A 21 4.60 -12.48 3.54
N PHE A 22 5.29 -11.80 2.63
CA PHE A 22 6.21 -10.70 2.91
C PHE A 22 5.56 -9.31 2.78
N GLY A 23 4.25 -9.24 2.50
CA GLY A 23 3.50 -7.98 2.39
C GLY A 23 3.81 -7.18 1.13
N PHE A 24 4.15 -7.83 0.02
CA PHE A 24 4.26 -7.19 -1.29
C PHE A 24 2.95 -7.27 -2.10
N PRO A 25 2.68 -6.29 -2.98
CA PRO A 25 3.40 -5.02 -3.12
C PRO A 25 3.19 -4.14 -1.87
N ARG A 26 4.23 -3.38 -1.51
CA ARG A 26 4.13 -2.45 -0.37
C ARG A 26 3.41 -1.16 -0.80
N PRO A 27 2.75 -0.45 0.12
CA PRO A 27 2.09 0.80 -0.21
C PRO A 27 3.10 1.86 -0.65
N VAL A 28 2.64 2.79 -1.50
CA VAL A 28 3.34 4.03 -1.82
C VAL A 28 3.22 4.94 -0.61
N ALA A 29 4.28 5.68 -0.27
CA ALA A 29 4.22 6.63 0.83
C ALA A 29 5.27 7.71 0.65
N ARG A 30 4.87 8.98 0.78
CA ARG A 30 5.79 10.12 0.67
C ARG A 30 6.74 10.22 1.86
N ARG A 31 6.33 9.67 3.01
CA ARG A 31 7.09 9.66 4.28
C ARG A 31 6.95 8.33 5.00
N THR A 32 7.81 8.09 5.99
CA THR A 32 7.69 6.96 6.92
C THR A 32 6.78 7.36 8.08
N PHE A 33 5.84 6.50 8.48
CA PHE A 33 4.94 6.75 9.59
C PHE A 33 4.44 5.45 10.22
N ILE A 34 3.94 5.53 11.46
CA ILE A 34 3.35 4.41 12.18
C ILE A 34 1.84 4.47 12.01
N CYS A 35 1.25 3.39 11.51
CA CYS A 35 -0.19 3.19 11.50
C CYS A 35 -0.62 2.57 12.83
N GLU A 36 -1.40 3.30 13.62
CA GLU A 36 -2.08 2.73 14.76
C GLU A 36 -3.45 2.16 14.36
N PRO A 37 -3.88 0.99 14.88
CA PRO A 37 -5.15 0.40 14.50
C PRO A 37 -6.32 1.31 14.86
N PHE A 38 -7.04 1.77 13.84
CA PHE A 38 -8.24 2.55 14.04
C PHE A 38 -9.41 1.65 14.47
N LYS A 39 -10.04 1.97 15.61
CA LYS A 39 -11.26 1.31 16.09
C LYS A 39 -12.46 2.23 15.85
N PRO A 40 -13.40 1.88 14.95
CA PRO A 40 -14.58 2.71 14.72
C PRO A 40 -15.52 2.66 15.92
N GLU A 41 -15.94 3.82 16.41
CA GLU A 41 -16.78 3.93 17.62
C GLU A 41 -18.28 4.06 17.29
N ASN A 42 -18.62 4.54 16.09
CA ASN A 42 -20.00 4.74 15.63
C ASN A 42 -20.18 4.39 14.15
N ASP A 43 -21.42 4.46 13.65
CA ASP A 43 -21.74 4.08 12.26
C ASP A 43 -21.12 5.02 11.22
N GLN A 44 -21.02 6.32 11.50
CA GLN A 44 -20.30 7.27 10.63
C GLN A 44 -18.81 6.89 10.52
N CYS A 45 -18.19 6.44 11.62
CA CYS A 45 -16.83 5.88 11.59
C CYS A 45 -16.76 4.61 10.72
N LYS A 46 -17.78 3.75 10.74
CA LYS A 46 -17.82 2.54 9.89
C LYS A 46 -17.88 2.89 8.40
N GLU A 47 -18.68 3.87 8.01
CA GLU A 47 -18.73 4.35 6.63
C GLU A 47 -17.38 4.91 6.17
N ARG A 48 -16.75 5.73 7.02
CA ARG A 48 -15.41 6.27 6.75
C ARG A 48 -14.36 5.16 6.61
N VAL A 49 -14.45 4.12 7.45
CA VAL A 49 -13.60 2.92 7.34
C VAL A 49 -13.85 2.17 6.04
N GLN A 50 -15.10 2.04 5.61
CA GLN A 50 -15.42 1.38 4.36
C GLN A 50 -14.88 2.16 3.16
N ARG A 51 -14.99 3.49 3.17
CA ARG A 51 -14.38 4.36 2.16
C ARG A 51 -12.86 4.20 2.12
N ALA A 52 -12.18 4.17 3.26
CA ALA A 52 -10.74 3.91 3.33
C ALA A 52 -10.34 2.57 2.69
N LYS A 53 -11.09 1.49 2.98
CA LYS A 53 -10.84 0.18 2.36
C LYS A 53 -10.98 0.24 0.83
N THR A 54 -11.97 0.99 0.32
CA THR A 54 -12.14 1.22 -1.12
C THR A 54 -10.94 1.96 -1.70
N ILE A 55 -10.47 3.03 -1.05
CA ILE A 55 -9.30 3.80 -1.51
C ILE A 55 -8.09 2.89 -1.69
N VAL A 56 -7.73 2.11 -0.66
CA VAL A 56 -6.57 1.21 -0.72
C VAL A 56 -6.74 0.13 -1.79
N LYS A 57 -7.94 -0.44 -1.92
CA LYS A 57 -8.23 -1.50 -2.89
C LYS A 57 -8.10 -0.99 -4.33
N GLU A 58 -8.80 0.09 -4.66
CA GLU A 58 -8.81 0.68 -6.01
C GLU A 58 -7.42 1.17 -6.38
N MET A 59 -6.75 1.91 -5.48
CA MET A 59 -5.41 2.42 -5.73
C MET A 59 -4.42 1.28 -6.01
N ASN A 60 -4.42 0.22 -5.20
CA ASN A 60 -3.56 -0.93 -5.43
C ASN A 60 -3.88 -1.63 -6.76
N ALA A 61 -5.16 -1.78 -7.12
CA ALA A 61 -5.56 -2.40 -8.37
C ALA A 61 -5.07 -1.58 -9.59
N THR A 62 -5.27 -0.26 -9.58
CA THR A 62 -4.86 0.61 -10.69
C THR A 62 -3.34 0.67 -10.84
N ILE A 63 -2.61 0.83 -9.72
CA ILE A 63 -1.15 0.85 -9.76
C ILE A 63 -0.62 -0.50 -10.27
N ASN A 64 -1.20 -1.63 -9.85
CA ASN A 64 -0.76 -2.95 -10.32
C ASN A 64 -0.96 -3.16 -11.84
N VAL A 65 -1.99 -2.54 -12.43
CA VAL A 65 -2.19 -2.54 -13.89
C VAL A 65 -1.13 -1.66 -14.56
N LEU A 66 -0.99 -0.41 -14.11
CA LEU A 66 -0.06 0.55 -14.71
C LEU A 66 1.41 0.12 -14.60
N GLU A 67 1.79 -0.56 -13.52
CA GLU A 67 3.14 -1.11 -13.35
C GLU A 67 3.51 -2.16 -14.40
N LYS A 68 2.53 -2.81 -15.04
CA LYS A 68 2.78 -3.76 -16.15
C LYS A 68 3.06 -3.04 -17.46
N GLU A 69 2.55 -1.82 -17.61
CA GLU A 69 2.66 -1.03 -18.84
C GLU A 69 3.89 -0.13 -18.81
N LYS A 70 4.19 0.47 -17.65
CA LYS A 70 5.30 1.43 -17.51
C LYS A 70 5.85 1.49 -16.08
N ALA A 71 7.06 2.04 -15.97
CA ALA A 71 7.57 2.50 -14.68
C ALA A 71 6.75 3.72 -14.21
N LEU A 72 6.30 3.68 -12.96
CA LEU A 72 5.47 4.75 -12.41
C LEU A 72 6.29 5.82 -11.70
N LEU A 73 5.91 7.07 -11.94
CA LEU A 73 6.44 8.24 -11.26
C LEU A 73 5.44 8.81 -10.25
N TRP A 74 5.89 9.75 -9.42
CA TRP A 74 4.99 10.48 -8.51
C TRP A 74 3.88 11.23 -9.24
N SER A 75 4.16 11.79 -10.42
CA SER A 75 3.16 12.46 -11.26
C SER A 75 2.03 11.52 -11.69
N ASP A 76 2.32 10.24 -11.93
CA ASP A 76 1.30 9.24 -12.26
C ASP A 76 0.43 8.96 -11.04
N PHE A 77 1.06 8.79 -9.88
CA PHE A 77 0.36 8.56 -8.62
C PHE A 77 -0.54 9.75 -8.25
N ASP A 78 -0.06 10.98 -8.40
CA ASP A 78 -0.84 12.20 -8.16
C ASP A 78 -1.99 12.33 -9.16
N SER A 79 -1.77 11.96 -10.42
CA SER A 79 -2.84 11.91 -11.44
C SER A 79 -3.93 10.89 -11.08
N LEU A 80 -3.57 9.75 -10.47
CA LEU A 80 -4.53 8.78 -9.96
C LEU A 80 -5.37 9.35 -8.81
N LEU A 81 -4.73 10.02 -7.85
CA LEU A 81 -5.45 10.69 -6.75
C LEU A 81 -6.47 11.69 -7.31
N CYS A 82 -6.05 12.54 -8.26
CA CYS A 82 -6.95 13.47 -8.94
C CYS A 82 -8.09 12.76 -9.68
N LYS A 83 -7.81 11.68 -10.41
CA LYS A 83 -8.82 10.89 -11.15
C LYS A 83 -9.92 10.36 -10.23
N TYR A 84 -9.58 9.91 -9.03
CA TYR A 84 -10.53 9.40 -8.05
C TYR A 84 -11.11 10.49 -7.13
N ASN A 85 -10.73 11.75 -7.33
CA ASN A 85 -11.07 12.87 -6.46
C ASN A 85 -10.70 12.62 -4.99
N TRP A 86 -9.48 12.11 -4.77
CA TRP A 86 -8.90 11.87 -3.45
C TRP A 86 -7.68 12.75 -3.22
N THR A 87 -7.45 13.11 -1.97
CA THR A 87 -6.21 13.75 -1.56
C THR A 87 -5.17 12.71 -1.15
N TYR A 88 -3.90 13.12 -1.06
CA TYR A 88 -2.88 12.25 -0.48
C TYR A 88 -3.19 11.93 1.00
N ASP A 89 -3.77 12.87 1.74
CA ASP A 89 -4.14 12.67 3.15
C ASP A 89 -5.26 11.63 3.30
N ASP A 90 -6.25 11.62 2.39
CA ASP A 90 -7.27 10.55 2.35
C ASP A 90 -6.63 9.18 2.15
N TYR A 91 -5.65 9.10 1.26
CA TYR A 91 -4.90 7.88 0.99
C TYR A 91 -4.04 7.47 2.19
N GLU A 92 -3.26 8.37 2.78
CA GLU A 92 -2.41 8.08 3.94
C GLU A 92 -3.25 7.66 5.17
N TRP A 93 -4.38 8.33 5.39
CA TRP A 93 -5.35 7.95 6.41
C TRP A 93 -5.92 6.55 6.12
N SER A 94 -6.23 6.25 4.86
CA SER A 94 -6.75 4.94 4.47
C SER A 94 -5.77 3.80 4.77
N LEU A 95 -4.45 4.02 4.60
CA LEU A 95 -3.41 3.07 4.99
C LEU A 95 -3.45 2.80 6.49
N THR A 96 -3.67 3.83 7.32
CA THR A 96 -3.79 3.68 8.77
C THR A 96 -4.96 2.77 9.16
N VAL A 97 -6.10 2.97 8.50
CA VAL A 97 -7.35 2.27 8.80
C VAL A 97 -7.31 0.78 8.45
N VAL A 98 -6.67 0.40 7.34
CA VAL A 98 -6.70 -0.99 6.87
C VAL A 98 -5.81 -1.92 7.71
N HIS A 99 -4.85 -1.38 8.47
CA HIS A 99 -3.96 -2.16 9.31
C HIS A 99 -4.59 -2.44 10.68
N ARG A 100 -4.78 -3.73 10.99
CA ARG A 100 -5.36 -4.19 12.27
C ARG A 100 -4.37 -4.23 13.44
N ARG A 101 -3.09 -3.98 13.18
CA ARG A 101 -2.00 -3.99 14.17
C ARG A 101 -1.10 -2.78 13.92
N PRO A 102 -0.39 -2.28 14.95
CA PRO A 102 0.62 -1.25 14.76
C PRO A 102 1.57 -1.64 13.64
N THR A 103 1.63 -0.83 12.59
CA THR A 103 2.39 -1.16 11.37
C THR A 103 3.25 0.03 10.97
N LEU A 104 4.55 -0.19 10.82
CA LEU A 104 5.46 0.82 10.27
C LEU A 104 5.36 0.83 8.75
N ILE A 105 4.88 1.94 8.19
CA ILE A 105 4.91 2.20 6.75
C ILE A 105 6.14 3.01 6.44
N HIS A 106 6.98 2.49 5.56
CA HIS A 106 8.18 3.19 5.10
C HIS A 106 7.86 4.08 3.90
N LYS A 107 8.56 5.23 3.81
CA LYS A 107 8.63 6.02 2.58
C LYS A 107 8.98 5.11 1.39
N ARG A 108 8.15 5.14 0.35
CA ARG A 108 8.34 4.35 -0.88
C ARG A 108 7.79 5.08 -2.09
N GLU A 109 8.62 5.11 -3.13
CA GLU A 109 8.23 5.60 -4.44
C GLU A 109 7.33 4.60 -5.17
N PRO A 110 6.48 5.06 -6.11
CA PRO A 110 5.57 4.20 -6.87
C PRO A 110 6.26 3.00 -7.54
N ASN A 111 7.45 3.18 -8.11
CA ASN A 111 8.22 2.10 -8.75
C ASN A 111 8.96 1.17 -7.77
N ALA A 112 9.08 1.55 -6.49
CA ALA A 112 9.85 0.83 -5.48
C ALA A 112 8.99 -0.07 -4.56
N ARG A 113 7.71 -0.28 -4.92
CA ARG A 113 6.75 -1.05 -4.13
C ARG A 113 7.13 -2.52 -3.96
N CYS A 114 7.84 -3.10 -4.91
CA CYS A 114 8.34 -4.48 -4.87
C CYS A 114 9.83 -4.59 -4.52
N ILE A 115 10.47 -3.49 -4.14
CA ILE A 115 11.90 -3.50 -3.82
C ILE A 115 12.11 -3.84 -2.35
N ASN A 116 12.94 -4.84 -2.05
CA ASN A 116 13.39 -5.06 -0.68
C ASN A 116 14.60 -4.18 -0.39
N HIS A 117 14.41 -3.20 0.49
CA HIS A 117 15.52 -2.50 1.12
C HIS A 117 16.01 -3.43 2.22
N SER A 118 16.88 -4.38 1.87
CA SER A 118 17.65 -5.10 2.86
C SER A 118 18.37 -4.05 3.70
N THR A 119 17.98 -3.91 4.97
CA THR A 119 18.81 -3.24 5.98
C THR A 119 20.23 -3.75 5.79
N MET A 120 21.17 -2.84 5.58
CA MET A 120 22.59 -3.17 5.68
C MET A 120 22.76 -3.99 6.96
N ARG A 121 23.21 -5.24 6.84
CA ARG A 121 23.84 -5.91 7.98
C ARG A 121 25.03 -5.00 8.30
N ASN A 122 24.90 -4.19 9.35
CA ASN A 122 26.07 -3.59 9.96
C ASN A 122 26.94 -4.77 10.41
N TYR A 123 28.13 -4.84 9.82
CA TYR A 123 29.20 -5.74 10.22
C TYR A 123 29.64 -5.43 11.64
#